data_AF-A0A6I4HTG8-F1
#
_entry.id   AF-A0A6I4HTG8-F1
#
_cell.length_a   1.000
_cell.length_b   1.000
_cell.length_c   1.000
_cell.angle_alpha   90.00
_cell.angle_beta   90.00
_cell.angle_gamma   90.00
#
_symmetry.space_group_name_H-M   'P 1'
#
loop_
_entity.id
_entity.type
_entity.pdbx_description
1 polymer ?
#
loop_
_entity_poly.entity_id
_entity_poly.type
_entity_poly.pdbx_seq_one_letter_code
_entity_poly.pdbx_strand_id
1 'polypeptide(L)' 'ILAMIGFGSYLLATGTAGPQASISNLWALGGFFPFGIKGLVMAMAVIIFAFGGIELFGITAAEARDPDKTLPKA' A
#
# COMPACT_ATOMS: atom_id res chain seq x y z
N ILE A 1 -5.98 1.31 6.18
CA ILE A 1 -6.12 1.66 4.73
C ILE A 1 -7.54 2.07 4.39
N LEU A 2 -8.56 1.22 4.61
CA LEU A 2 -9.96 1.54 4.26
C LEU A 2 -10.46 2.86 4.88
N ALA A 3 -10.21 3.08 6.17
CA ALA A 3 -10.58 4.34 6.84
C ALA A 3 -9.89 5.57 6.22
N MET A 4 -8.62 5.44 5.83
CA MET A 4 -7.85 6.52 5.18
C MET A 4 -8.42 6.84 3.79
N ILE A 5 -8.73 5.82 2.99
CA ILE A 5 -9.34 5.98 1.67
C ILE A 5 -10.72 6.64 1.81
N GLY A 6 -11.55 6.15 2.73
CA GLY A 6 -12.89 6.72 2.99
C GLY A 6 -12.83 8.18 3.41
N PHE A 7 -11.90 8.52 4.32
CA PHE A 7 -11.70 9.89 4.76
C PHE A 7 -11.23 10.81 3.63
N GLY A 8 -10.26 10.37 2.81
CA GLY A 8 -9.82 11.12 1.63
C GLY A 8 -10.95 11.39 0.64
N SER A 9 -11.77 10.37 0.33
CA SER A 9 -12.94 10.51 -0.53
C SER A 9 -13.98 11.47 0.04
N TYR A 10 -14.22 11.43 1.36
CA TYR A 10 -15.13 12.36 2.03
C TYR A 10 -14.65 13.81 1.90
N LEU A 11 -13.36 14.07 2.12
CA LEU A 11 -12.79 15.41 2.01
C LEU A 11 -12.88 15.96 0.59
N LEU A 12 -12.67 15.12 -0.43
CA LEU A 12 -12.80 15.49 -1.84
C LEU A 12 -14.26 15.76 -2.23
N ALA A 13 -15.21 14.95 -1.77
CA ALA A 13 -16.63 15.12 -2.09
C ALA A 13 -17.25 16.35 -1.42
N THR A 14 -16.80 16.70 -0.23
CA THR A 14 -17.32 17.84 0.55
C THR A 14 -16.60 19.17 0.28
N GLY A 15 -15.49 19.16 -0.46
CA GLY A 15 -14.68 20.35 -0.72
C GLY A 15 -13.96 20.89 0.52
N THR A 16 -13.94 20.14 1.62
CA THR A 16 -13.31 20.54 2.90
C THR A 16 -11.80 20.30 2.91
N ALA A 17 -11.26 19.67 1.87
CA ALA A 17 -9.83 19.40 1.68
C ALA A 17 -8.98 20.67 1.43
N GLY A 18 -9.60 21.84 1.26
CA GLY A 18 -8.94 23.13 1.02
C GLY A 18 -8.98 23.57 -0.46
N PRO A 19 -8.63 24.85 -0.75
CA PRO A 19 -8.83 25.47 -2.07
C PRO A 19 -8.09 24.79 -3.23
N GLN A 20 -6.95 24.16 -2.94
CA GLN A 20 -6.09 23.51 -3.92
C GLN A 20 -6.48 22.06 -4.16
N ALA A 21 -7.36 21.48 -3.34
CA ALA A 21 -7.76 20.10 -3.46
C ALA A 21 -8.74 19.93 -4.61
N SER A 22 -8.27 19.32 -5.70
CA SER A 22 -9.07 19.02 -6.88
C SER A 22 -8.89 17.58 -7.29
N ILE A 23 -9.95 16.97 -7.83
CA ILE A 23 -9.91 15.64 -8.45
C ILE A 23 -8.84 15.59 -9.55
N SER A 24 -8.61 16.70 -10.26
CA SER A 24 -7.56 16.78 -11.28
C SER A 24 -6.16 16.48 -10.74
N ASN A 25 -5.88 16.77 -9.46
CA ASN A 25 -4.58 16.49 -8.84
C ASN A 25 -4.26 15.00 -8.74
N LEU A 26 -5.24 14.10 -8.85
CA LEU A 26 -5.02 12.66 -8.83
C LEU A 26 -4.15 12.17 -10.01
N TRP A 27 -4.09 12.94 -11.10
CA TRP A 27 -3.29 12.61 -12.28
C TRP A 27 -2.61 13.82 -12.94
N ALA A 28 -2.73 15.03 -12.39
CA ALA A 28 -2.12 16.23 -12.95
C ALA A 28 -0.58 16.16 -13.02
N LEU A 29 0.06 15.42 -12.12
CA LEU A 29 1.52 15.32 -12.01
C LEU A 29 2.09 14.12 -12.79
N GLY A 30 1.77 14.05 -14.09
CA GLY A 30 2.29 12.99 -14.97
C GLY A 30 1.45 11.71 -15.00
N GLY A 31 0.19 11.77 -14.58
CA GLY A 31 -0.73 10.64 -14.61
C GLY A 31 -0.49 9.60 -13.52
N PHE A 32 -1.04 8.41 -13.71
CA PHE A 32 -0.89 7.29 -12.77
C PHE A 32 0.49 6.60 -12.88
N PHE A 33 1.14 6.69 -14.04
CA PHE A 33 2.47 6.14 -14.31
C PHE A 33 3.45 7.23 -14.80
N PRO A 34 3.80 8.22 -13.97
CA PRO A 34 4.67 9.33 -14.37
C PRO A 34 6.08 8.89 -14.79
N PHE A 35 6.55 7.74 -14.29
CA PHE A 35 7.84 7.14 -14.62
C PHE A 35 7.73 5.90 -15.53
N GLY A 36 6.53 5.62 -16.05
CA GLY A 36 6.24 4.45 -16.90
C GLY A 36 6.59 3.11 -16.25
N ILE A 37 6.80 2.10 -17.11
CA ILE A 37 7.13 0.72 -16.69
C ILE A 37 8.45 0.67 -15.92
N LYS A 38 9.42 1.52 -16.27
CA LYS A 38 10.70 1.58 -15.57
C LYS A 38 10.53 1.95 -14.09
N GLY A 39 9.66 2.92 -13.80
CA GLY A 39 9.32 3.29 -12.43
C GLY A 39 8.61 2.17 -11.67
N LEU A 40 7.72 1.43 -12.34
CA LEU A 40 7.06 0.26 -11.75
C LEU A 40 8.06 -0.81 -11.33
N VAL A 41 9.00 -1.18 -12.21
CA VAL A 41 10.02 -2.19 -11.91
C VAL A 41 10.91 -1.75 -10.73
N MET A 42 11.28 -0.47 -10.66
CA MET A 42 12.03 0.07 -9.52
C MET A 42 11.22 0.00 -8.21
N ALA A 43 9.92 0.34 -8.25
CA ALA A 43 9.04 0.23 -7.09
C ALA A 43 8.89 -1.24 -6.63
N MET A 44 8.81 -2.19 -7.58
CA MET A 44 8.78 -3.62 -7.24
C MET A 44 10.05 -4.05 -6.51
N ALA A 45 11.23 -3.58 -6.91
CA ALA A 45 12.47 -3.87 -6.19
C ALA A 45 12.43 -3.35 -4.74
N VAL A 46 11.91 -2.13 -4.53
CA VAL A 46 11.71 -1.57 -3.18
C VAL A 46 10.71 -2.39 -2.37
N ILE A 47 9.60 -2.83 -2.98
CA ILE A 47 8.60 -3.68 -2.33
C ILE A 47 9.23 -5.01 -1.91
N ILE A 48 9.93 -5.70 -2.81
CA ILE A 48 10.60 -6.97 -2.50
C ILE A 48 11.59 -6.80 -1.35
N PHE A 49 12.33 -5.69 -1.31
CA PHE A 49 13.22 -5.38 -0.20
C PHE A 49 12.46 -5.11 1.12
N ALA A 50 11.41 -4.28 1.07
CA ALA A 50 10.59 -3.95 2.25
C ALA A 50 9.88 -5.18 2.85
N PHE A 51 9.54 -6.13 2.01
CA PHE A 51 8.97 -7.43 2.39
C PHE A 51 10.02 -8.55 2.36
N GLY A 52 11.32 -8.27 2.33
CA GLY A 52 12.32 -9.34 2.36
C GLY A 52 12.24 -10.21 3.63
N GLY A 53 11.73 -9.63 4.73
CA GLY A 53 11.61 -10.31 6.02
C GLY A 53 10.40 -11.24 6.19
N ILE A 54 9.47 -11.35 5.21
CA ILE A 54 8.35 -12.31 5.32
C ILE A 54 8.82 -13.77 5.31
N GLU A 55 10.03 -14.05 4.82
CA GLU A 55 10.63 -15.38 4.89
C GLU A 55 10.81 -15.86 6.35
N LEU A 56 11.07 -14.93 7.28
CA LEU A 56 11.21 -15.24 8.70
C LEU A 56 9.88 -15.73 9.32
N PHE A 57 8.75 -15.23 8.82
CA PHE A 57 7.43 -15.75 9.20
C PHE A 57 7.24 -17.19 8.73
N GLY A 58 7.76 -17.57 7.57
CA GLY A 58 7.71 -18.93 7.05
C GLY A 58 8.52 -19.93 7.86
N ILE A 59 9.73 -19.54 8.30
CA ILE A 59 10.57 -20.39 9.17
C ILE A 59 9.94 -20.53 10.56
N THR A 60 9.50 -19.41 11.14
CA THR A 60 8.84 -19.42 12.46
C THR A 60 7.53 -20.20 12.44
N ALA A 61 6.80 -20.18 11.32
CA ALA A 61 5.64 -21.03 11.09
C ALA A 61 5.98 -22.53 11.09
N ALA A 62 7.08 -22.91 10.44
CA ALA A 62 7.54 -24.30 10.37
C ALA A 62 8.03 -24.84 11.72
N GLU A 63 8.57 -23.97 12.58
CA GLU A 63 9.03 -24.29 13.93
C GLU A 63 7.93 -24.16 15.00
N ALA A 64 6.76 -23.61 14.65
CA ALA A 64 5.65 -23.49 15.57
C ALA A 64 5.11 -24.87 15.96
N ARG A 65 4.84 -25.08 17.25
CA ARG A 65 4.35 -26.36 17.77
C ARG A 65 2.96 -26.75 17.27
N ASP A 66 2.15 -25.76 16.88
CA ASP A 66 0.75 -25.95 16.47
C ASP A 66 0.33 -24.87 15.43
N PRO A 67 0.95 -24.88 14.23
CA PRO A 67 0.90 -23.78 13.27
C PRO A 67 -0.52 -23.46 12.80
N ASP A 68 -1.37 -24.48 12.63
CA ASP A 68 -2.77 -24.32 12.19
C ASP A 68 -3.62 -23.47 13.16
N LYS A 69 -3.20 -23.32 14.43
CA LYS A 69 -3.87 -22.46 15.42
C LYS A 69 -3.18 -21.12 15.64
N THR A 70 -1.85 -21.06 15.48
CA THR A 70 -1.06 -19.88 15.82
C THR A 70 -0.90 -18.91 14.63
N LEU A 71 -0.87 -19.40 13.39
CA LEU A 71 -0.77 -18.56 12.18
C LEU A 71 -2.05 -17.80 11.80
N PRO A 72 -3.27 -18.37 11.89
CA PRO A 72 -4.47 -17.67 11.43
C PRO A 72 -4.89 -16.46 12.27
N LYS A 73 -4.24 -16.26 13.43
CA LYS A 73 -4.60 -15.24 14.42
C LYS A 73 -3.73 -13.98 14.34
N ALA A 74 -2.70 -13.96 13.49
CA ALA A 74 -1.77 -12.84 13.33
C ALA A 74 -2.13 -11.95 12.13
#